data_AF-A0A7V3F6M5-F1
#
_entry.id   AF-A0A7V3F6M5-F1
#
_cell.length_a   1.000
_cell.length_b   1.000
_cell.length_c   1.000
_cell.angle_alpha   90.00
_cell.angle_beta   90.00
_cell.angle_gamma   90.00
#
_symmetry.space_group_name_H-M   'P 1'
#
loop_
_entity.id
_entity.type
_entity.pdbx_description
1 polymer ?
#
loop_
_entity_poly.entity_id
_entity_poly.type
_entity_poly.pdbx_seq_one_letter_code
_entity_poly.pdbx_strand_id
1 'polypeptide(L)'
;MATAWGERTMFQHVLVPLDGSSQADKILPFVVWLAKGLHLPLTLLSVADVTSGAPPGPMPEEGARQLHALVSRLIQEGVQAAPAVAVGKPAQEIIRIAEDRGCDLIILSTSTGQSKSRGTLGRVADKVFHTSHIPVLLIPPQPEATPTAQESPFSALILPLDGSPQAESALPYAEDLSQRLALPMVVVRAVPFPGAYVDEKTPPAGEVEANTYLQSVVDRLQTEGVIVEAKVFGGLPVPHILELAHQMPQSLVVLTTHGRSALTRWFVGSVAEGVVRAAEVPVLVIPHQFSRRYALRVAELLSHSSLFAELHQEDLEQLAETARIRTYHPGEVIVREGETATGCFMLASGRVEVLKGVDSQHPTNLATLGAGDLFGEMAVIDDHPRSATVRALEETECVAIRREDFLETLQQRPQIAVRMLPVLVRRLRQADARAVE
;
A
#
# COMPACT_ATOMS: atom_id res chain seq x y z
N MET A 1 21.29 -18.21 11.96
CA MET A 1 21.02 -18.71 10.60
C MET A 1 19.63 -18.24 10.23
N ALA A 2 19.54 -17.43 9.16
CA ALA A 2 18.34 -16.76 8.71
C ALA A 2 17.25 -17.79 8.36
N THR A 3 16.09 -17.69 9.02
CA THR A 3 14.89 -18.47 8.70
C THR A 3 14.18 -17.80 7.54
N ALA A 4 14.22 -18.47 6.39
CA ALA A 4 13.51 -18.13 5.18
C ALA A 4 12.05 -18.55 5.32
N TRP A 5 11.16 -17.62 5.68
CA TRP A 5 9.81 -17.33 5.14
C TRP A 5 9.54 -15.88 5.61
N GLY A 6 9.20 -14.98 4.69
CA GLY A 6 9.42 -13.55 4.86
C GLY A 6 8.16 -12.75 5.17
N GLU A 7 8.31 -11.76 6.04
CA GLU A 7 7.55 -10.52 6.10
C GLU A 7 6.96 -10.13 4.73
N ARG A 8 5.66 -10.32 4.51
CA ARG A 8 5.05 -9.93 3.22
C ARG A 8 4.83 -8.41 3.18
N THR A 9 5.79 -7.72 2.57
CA THR A 9 5.76 -6.33 2.07
C THR A 9 4.59 -6.07 1.11
N MET A 10 4.14 -4.82 0.98
CA MET A 10 3.07 -4.45 0.03
C MET A 10 3.49 -4.60 -1.44
N PHE A 11 4.78 -4.48 -1.69
CA PHE A 11 5.44 -4.80 -2.96
C PHE A 11 6.34 -6.00 -2.77
N GLN A 12 6.43 -6.89 -3.75
CA GLN A 12 7.20 -8.13 -3.69
C GLN A 12 8.21 -8.21 -4.83
N HIS A 13 8.00 -7.51 -5.93
CA HIS A 13 8.89 -7.60 -7.09
C HIS A 13 8.76 -6.37 -7.99
N VAL A 14 9.89 -5.72 -8.26
CA VAL A 14 9.93 -4.47 -9.03
C VAL A 14 10.39 -4.72 -10.46
N LEU A 15 9.70 -4.12 -11.43
CA LEU A 15 10.17 -3.98 -12.80
C LEU A 15 10.75 -2.58 -13.02
N VAL A 16 11.95 -2.50 -13.62
CA VAL A 16 12.62 -1.25 -13.95
C VAL A 16 12.99 -1.22 -15.43
N PRO A 17 12.16 -0.61 -16.28
CA PRO A 17 12.47 -0.45 -17.69
C PRO A 17 13.55 0.61 -17.93
N LEU A 18 14.58 0.25 -18.70
CA LEU A 18 15.71 1.09 -19.08
C LEU A 18 15.80 1.15 -20.60
N ASP A 19 15.85 2.37 -21.14
CA ASP A 19 15.97 2.63 -22.58
C ASP A 19 17.42 2.85 -23.05
N GLY A 20 18.39 2.66 -22.15
CA GLY A 20 19.82 2.92 -22.40
C GLY A 20 20.18 4.41 -22.43
N SER A 21 19.24 5.31 -22.14
CA SER A 21 19.55 6.74 -21.99
C SER A 21 20.17 7.04 -20.64
N SER A 22 21.07 8.03 -20.60
CA SER A 22 21.68 8.48 -19.34
C SER A 22 20.67 9.05 -18.33
N GLN A 23 19.47 9.43 -18.77
CA GLN A 23 18.39 9.89 -17.90
C GLN A 23 17.62 8.71 -17.28
N ALA A 24 17.43 7.61 -18.01
CA ALA A 24 16.86 6.39 -17.44
C ALA A 24 17.78 5.81 -16.36
N ASP A 25 19.10 5.81 -16.58
CA ASP A 25 20.07 5.29 -15.59
C ASP A 25 20.12 6.12 -14.30
N LYS A 26 19.72 7.40 -14.33
CA LYS A 26 19.69 8.26 -13.14
C LYS A 26 18.63 7.88 -12.12
N ILE A 27 17.69 6.99 -12.45
CA ILE A 27 16.74 6.47 -11.47
C ILE A 27 17.34 5.36 -10.59
N LEU A 28 18.47 4.76 -11.01
CA LEU A 28 19.07 3.61 -10.34
C LEU A 28 19.41 3.85 -8.86
N PRO A 29 19.92 5.01 -8.41
CA PRO A 29 20.12 5.26 -6.98
C PRO A 29 18.82 5.14 -6.16
N PHE A 30 17.71 5.65 -6.68
CA PHE A 30 16.39 5.54 -6.04
C PHE A 30 15.92 4.08 -6.00
N VAL A 31 16.07 3.37 -7.13
CA VAL A 31 15.71 1.95 -7.25
C VAL A 31 16.51 1.10 -6.28
N VAL A 32 17.83 1.28 -6.22
CA VAL A 32 18.73 0.50 -5.35
C VAL A 32 18.43 0.77 -3.89
N TRP A 33 18.22 2.03 -3.51
CA TRP A 33 17.86 2.39 -2.14
C TRP A 33 16.53 1.74 -1.74
N LEU A 34 15.49 1.83 -2.59
CA LEU A 34 14.19 1.24 -2.33
C LEU A 34 14.27 -0.29 -2.24
N ALA A 35 14.97 -0.93 -3.19
CA ALA A 35 15.14 -2.38 -3.23
C ALA A 35 15.88 -2.91 -1.98
N LYS A 36 16.88 -2.16 -1.49
CA LYS A 36 17.59 -2.53 -0.25
C LYS A 36 16.72 -2.33 0.98
N GLY A 37 16.05 -1.17 1.10
CA GLY A 37 15.21 -0.85 2.25
C GLY A 37 13.99 -1.74 2.40
N LEU A 38 13.45 -2.24 1.28
CA LEU A 38 12.28 -3.12 1.26
C LEU A 38 12.60 -4.58 0.91
N HIS A 39 13.89 -4.93 0.76
CA HIS A 39 14.35 -6.26 0.32
C HIS A 39 13.68 -6.79 -0.97
N LEU A 40 13.43 -5.90 -1.94
CA LEU A 40 12.72 -6.25 -3.16
C LEU A 40 13.66 -6.78 -4.25
N PRO A 41 13.35 -7.94 -4.86
CA PRO A 41 13.97 -8.34 -6.11
C PRO A 41 13.63 -7.37 -7.23
N LEU A 42 14.55 -7.23 -8.17
CA LEU A 42 14.46 -6.36 -9.33
C LEU A 42 14.49 -7.17 -10.64
N THR A 43 13.59 -6.86 -11.56
CA THR A 43 13.74 -7.17 -12.97
C THR A 43 14.11 -5.90 -13.72
N LEU A 44 15.32 -5.82 -14.26
CA LEU A 44 15.70 -4.73 -15.16
C LEU A 44 15.29 -5.12 -16.59
N LEU A 45 14.55 -4.25 -17.28
CA LEU A 45 13.99 -4.54 -18.59
C LEU A 45 14.56 -3.60 -19.67
N SER A 46 15.08 -4.16 -20.76
CA SER A 46 15.35 -3.40 -21.98
C SER A 46 14.34 -3.79 -23.08
N VAL A 47 13.71 -2.81 -23.72
CA VAL A 47 12.77 -3.04 -24.82
C VAL A 47 13.30 -2.45 -26.12
N ALA A 48 13.50 -3.30 -27.13
CA ALA A 48 13.81 -2.86 -28.48
C ALA A 48 12.54 -2.35 -29.18
N ASP A 49 12.49 -1.04 -29.44
CA ASP A 49 11.31 -0.36 -30.00
C ASP A 49 11.17 -0.55 -31.51
N VAL A 50 10.20 -1.39 -31.92
CA VAL A 50 9.86 -1.66 -33.33
C VAL A 50 9.09 -0.52 -34.01
N THR A 51 8.67 0.52 -33.28
CA THR A 51 7.91 1.67 -33.81
C THR A 51 8.80 2.82 -34.27
N SER A 52 10.09 2.78 -33.95
CA SER A 52 11.05 3.84 -34.25
C SER A 52 11.38 3.98 -35.74
N GLY A 53 10.91 3.08 -36.61
CA GLY A 53 11.12 3.12 -38.07
C GLY A 53 12.57 2.85 -38.51
N ALA A 54 13.52 2.81 -37.58
CA ALA A 54 14.86 2.30 -37.82
C ALA A 54 14.76 0.78 -38.09
N PRO A 55 15.53 0.23 -39.04
CA PRO A 55 15.68 -1.22 -39.12
C PRO A 55 16.09 -1.70 -37.73
N PRO A 56 15.55 -2.83 -37.21
CA PRO A 56 16.06 -3.39 -35.97
C PRO A 56 17.57 -3.52 -36.16
N GLY A 57 18.33 -2.70 -35.42
CA GLY A 57 19.79 -2.74 -35.46
C GLY A 57 20.26 -4.17 -35.19
N PRO A 58 21.53 -4.51 -35.47
CA PRO A 58 22.04 -5.84 -35.22
C PRO A 58 21.81 -6.22 -33.74
N MET A 59 20.75 -7.01 -33.54
CA MET A 59 20.27 -7.69 -32.35
C MET A 59 20.06 -6.93 -31.03
N PRO A 60 19.19 -7.48 -30.15
CA PRO A 60 19.12 -7.18 -28.72
C PRO A 60 20.43 -7.36 -27.92
N GLU A 61 21.57 -7.69 -28.54
CA GLU A 61 22.81 -8.07 -27.86
C GLU A 61 23.54 -6.93 -27.15
N GLU A 62 23.55 -5.70 -27.68
CA GLU A 62 24.21 -4.56 -27.01
C GLU A 62 23.41 -4.10 -25.78
N GLY A 63 22.09 -3.91 -25.94
CA GLY A 63 21.19 -3.61 -24.84
C GLY A 63 21.18 -4.72 -23.79
N ALA A 64 21.18 -5.99 -24.22
CA ALA A 64 21.34 -7.12 -23.32
C ALA A 64 22.70 -7.07 -22.60
N ARG A 65 23.82 -6.83 -23.29
CA ARG A 65 25.15 -6.75 -22.66
C ARG A 65 25.22 -5.65 -21.61
N GLN A 66 24.71 -4.46 -21.90
CA GLN A 66 24.64 -3.35 -20.95
C GLN A 66 23.78 -3.70 -19.73
N LEU A 67 22.61 -4.31 -19.97
CA LEU A 67 21.71 -4.76 -18.92
C LEU A 67 22.34 -5.84 -18.03
N HIS A 68 23.03 -6.83 -18.61
CA HIS A 68 23.73 -7.87 -17.87
C HIS A 68 24.88 -7.29 -17.03
N ALA A 69 25.63 -6.33 -17.56
CA ALA A 69 26.68 -5.64 -16.81
C ALA A 69 26.10 -4.86 -15.63
N LEU A 70 24.97 -4.19 -15.82
CA LEU A 70 24.28 -3.47 -14.76
C LEU A 70 23.73 -4.42 -13.68
N VAL A 71 23.06 -5.51 -14.07
CA VAL A 71 22.58 -6.54 -13.12
C VAL A 71 23.75 -7.12 -12.31
N SER A 72 24.87 -7.42 -12.97
CA SER A 72 26.06 -7.95 -12.28
C SER A 72 26.57 -6.98 -11.22
N ARG A 73 26.57 -5.67 -11.51
CA ARG A 73 26.92 -4.62 -10.54
C ARG A 73 25.94 -4.58 -9.37
N LEU A 74 24.64 -4.61 -9.64
CA LEU A 74 23.61 -4.60 -8.59
C LEU A 74 23.72 -5.81 -7.65
N ILE A 75 23.99 -7.00 -8.20
CA ILE A 75 24.24 -8.21 -7.40
C ILE A 75 25.47 -8.06 -6.52
N GLN A 76 26.56 -7.47 -7.04
CA GLN A 76 27.76 -7.17 -6.23
C GLN A 76 27.47 -6.15 -5.12
N GLU A 77 26.54 -5.24 -5.34
CA GLU A 77 26.05 -4.29 -4.34
C GLU A 77 25.02 -4.88 -3.35
N GLY A 78 24.71 -6.18 -3.46
CA GLY A 78 23.81 -6.91 -2.56
C GLY A 78 22.32 -6.84 -2.93
N VAL A 79 22.00 -6.44 -4.16
CA VAL A 79 20.61 -6.35 -4.65
C VAL A 79 20.27 -7.60 -5.49
N GLN A 80 19.13 -8.22 -5.20
CA GLN A 80 18.62 -9.31 -6.03
C GLN A 80 18.11 -8.74 -7.35
N ALA A 81 18.78 -9.03 -8.46
CA ALA A 81 18.43 -8.47 -9.77
C ALA A 81 18.51 -9.51 -10.89
N ALA A 82 17.60 -9.42 -11.86
CA ALA A 82 17.55 -10.27 -13.04
C ALA A 82 17.34 -9.42 -14.32
N PRO A 83 17.95 -9.79 -15.45
CA PRO A 83 17.72 -9.10 -16.71
C PRO A 83 16.48 -9.64 -17.44
N ALA A 84 15.76 -8.76 -18.12
CA ALA A 84 14.72 -9.10 -19.09
C ALA A 84 14.91 -8.28 -20.38
N VAL A 85 14.71 -8.91 -21.52
CA VAL A 85 14.78 -8.25 -22.83
C VAL A 85 13.51 -8.56 -23.60
N ALA A 86 12.91 -7.54 -24.19
CA ALA A 86 11.71 -7.68 -25.01
C ALA A 86 11.87 -6.92 -26.33
N VAL A 87 11.08 -7.31 -27.33
CA VAL A 87 11.00 -6.65 -28.63
C VAL A 87 9.54 -6.34 -28.90
N GLY A 88 9.20 -5.07 -29.12
CA GLY A 88 7.81 -4.67 -29.30
C GLY A 88 7.56 -3.20 -29.03
N LYS A 89 6.31 -2.85 -28.71
CA LYS A 89 5.95 -1.48 -28.34
C LYS A 89 6.30 -1.29 -26.86
N PRO A 90 7.21 -0.35 -26.48
CA PRO A 90 7.76 -0.25 -25.13
C PRO A 90 6.74 -0.34 -24.01
N ALA A 91 5.71 0.52 -24.01
CA ALA A 91 4.70 0.52 -22.95
C ALA A 91 3.88 -0.79 -22.84
N GLN A 92 3.64 -1.49 -23.95
CA GLN A 92 2.91 -2.77 -23.94
C GLN A 92 3.80 -3.88 -23.39
N GLU A 93 5.06 -3.94 -23.83
CA GLU A 93 6.03 -4.92 -23.34
C GLU A 93 6.37 -4.72 -21.87
N ILE A 94 6.43 -3.47 -21.39
CA ILE A 94 6.63 -3.18 -19.97
C ILE A 94 5.54 -3.81 -19.12
N ILE A 95 4.27 -3.59 -19.46
CA ILE A 95 3.14 -4.15 -18.69
C ILE A 95 3.11 -5.68 -18.82
N ARG A 96 3.28 -6.22 -20.03
CA ARG A 96 3.30 -7.67 -20.27
C ARG A 96 4.39 -8.37 -19.47
N ILE A 97 5.62 -7.85 -19.51
CA ILE A 97 6.74 -8.43 -18.76
C ILE A 97 6.53 -8.29 -17.25
N ALA A 98 5.95 -7.17 -16.78
CA ALA A 98 5.60 -7.03 -15.38
C ALA A 98 4.61 -8.12 -14.94
N GLU A 99 3.55 -8.38 -15.71
CA GLU A 99 2.60 -9.46 -15.45
C GLU A 99 3.27 -10.84 -15.49
N ASP A 100 4.03 -11.14 -16.55
CA ASP A 100 4.67 -12.45 -16.74
C ASP A 100 5.69 -12.79 -15.64
N ARG A 101 6.33 -11.77 -15.06
CA ARG A 101 7.32 -11.90 -13.98
C ARG A 101 6.72 -11.75 -12.59
N GLY A 102 5.40 -11.52 -12.49
CA GLY A 102 4.72 -11.27 -11.22
C GLY A 102 5.22 -10.02 -10.51
N CYS A 103 5.67 -9.00 -11.26
CA CYS A 103 6.04 -7.71 -10.70
C CYS A 103 4.80 -6.94 -10.27
N ASP A 104 4.89 -6.31 -9.10
CA ASP A 104 3.80 -5.54 -8.48
C ASP A 104 4.16 -4.06 -8.28
N LEU A 105 5.32 -3.63 -8.77
CA LEU A 105 5.71 -2.24 -8.90
C LEU A 105 6.50 -2.01 -10.20
N ILE A 106 6.18 -0.94 -10.93
CA ILE A 106 6.94 -0.48 -12.09
C ILE A 106 7.60 0.85 -11.76
N ILE A 107 8.91 0.97 -11.93
CA ILE A 107 9.64 2.24 -11.71
C ILE A 107 10.12 2.78 -13.05
N LEU A 108 9.77 4.03 -13.37
CA LEU A 108 10.07 4.69 -14.63
C LEU A 108 10.57 6.12 -14.43
N SER A 109 11.46 6.57 -15.29
CA SER A 109 11.75 8.00 -15.42
C SER A 109 10.62 8.71 -16.18
N THR A 110 10.26 9.93 -15.77
CA THR A 110 9.27 10.74 -16.50
C THR A 110 9.84 11.44 -17.73
N SER A 111 11.16 11.42 -17.96
CA SER A 111 11.80 12.06 -19.11
C SER A 111 12.46 11.04 -20.03
N THR A 112 12.23 11.19 -21.34
CA THR A 112 13.03 10.53 -22.38
C THR A 112 13.98 11.57 -22.96
N GLY A 113 15.26 11.22 -23.17
CA GLY A 113 16.40 12.12 -23.45
C GLY A 113 16.32 13.11 -24.63
N GLN A 114 15.15 13.34 -25.25
CA GLN A 114 14.94 14.29 -26.34
C GLN A 114 14.08 15.52 -25.99
N SER A 115 13.36 15.55 -24.85
CA SER A 115 12.57 16.73 -24.47
C SER A 115 13.12 17.40 -23.23
N LYS A 116 13.65 18.62 -23.40
CA LYS A 116 14.11 19.51 -22.31
C LYS A 116 12.98 20.34 -21.69
N SER A 117 11.71 20.15 -22.10
CA SER A 117 10.59 20.87 -21.48
C SER A 117 10.26 20.27 -20.12
N ARG A 118 10.40 21.09 -19.06
CA ARG A 118 9.87 20.78 -17.73
C ARG A 118 8.37 20.46 -17.85
N GLY A 119 7.92 19.36 -17.24
CA GLY A 119 6.50 19.00 -17.08
C GLY A 119 5.86 18.15 -18.19
N THR A 120 6.61 17.63 -19.15
CA THR A 120 6.07 16.67 -20.14
C THR A 120 6.50 15.25 -19.80
N LEU A 121 5.53 14.41 -19.43
CA LEU A 121 5.74 12.97 -19.24
C LEU A 121 6.17 12.36 -20.59
N GLY A 122 7.27 11.61 -20.60
CA GLY A 122 7.77 10.92 -21.79
C GLY A 122 6.73 9.93 -22.33
N ARG A 123 6.68 9.71 -23.65
CA ARG A 123 5.62 8.91 -24.30
C ARG A 123 5.42 7.52 -23.69
N VAL A 124 6.50 6.86 -23.30
CA VAL A 124 6.44 5.53 -22.68
C VAL A 124 5.87 5.62 -21.27
N ALA A 125 6.41 6.51 -20.43
CA ALA A 125 5.92 6.74 -19.07
C ALA A 125 4.45 7.17 -19.05
N ASP A 126 4.05 8.06 -19.98
CA ASP A 126 2.68 8.52 -20.14
C ASP A 126 1.74 7.37 -20.48
N LYS A 127 2.12 6.55 -21.45
CA LYS A 127 1.31 5.40 -21.83
C LYS A 127 1.24 4.34 -20.72
N VAL A 128 2.34 4.05 -20.02
CA VAL A 128 2.34 3.10 -18.90
C VAL A 128 1.47 3.63 -17.76
N PHE A 129 1.63 4.90 -17.35
CA PHE A 129 0.81 5.53 -16.32
C PHE A 129 -0.69 5.43 -16.60
N HIS A 130 -1.11 5.64 -17.85
CA HIS A 130 -2.53 5.58 -18.23
C HIS A 130 -3.10 4.15 -18.39
N THR A 131 -2.25 3.16 -18.63
CA THR A 131 -2.71 1.80 -19.00
C THR A 131 -2.32 0.72 -18.00
N SER A 132 -1.40 1.00 -17.08
CA SER A 132 -0.96 0.06 -16.07
C SER A 132 -2.05 -0.18 -15.04
N HIS A 133 -2.28 -1.44 -14.74
CA HIS A 133 -3.05 -1.88 -13.57
C HIS A 133 -2.11 -2.30 -12.42
N ILE A 134 -0.80 -2.09 -12.59
CA ILE A 134 0.26 -2.28 -11.61
C ILE A 134 0.73 -0.90 -11.13
N PRO A 135 1.01 -0.69 -9.83
CA PRO A 135 1.59 0.52 -9.29
C PRO A 135 2.77 1.04 -10.08
N VAL A 136 2.82 2.36 -10.29
CA VAL A 136 3.87 3.02 -11.07
C VAL A 136 4.52 4.10 -10.21
N LEU A 137 5.82 3.95 -9.94
CA LEU A 137 6.66 5.00 -9.38
C LEU A 137 7.31 5.79 -10.52
N LEU A 138 6.92 7.05 -10.64
CA LEU A 138 7.40 7.97 -11.64
C LEU A 138 8.45 8.89 -11.03
N ILE A 139 9.69 8.79 -11.51
CA ILE A 139 10.82 9.59 -11.02
C ILE A 139 11.09 10.73 -12.00
N PRO A 140 11.00 12.01 -11.59
CA PRO A 140 11.30 13.15 -12.44
C PRO A 140 12.78 13.16 -12.87
N PRO A 141 13.11 13.80 -14.01
CA PRO A 141 14.49 13.93 -14.46
C PRO A 141 15.37 14.56 -13.39
N GLN A 142 16.48 13.88 -13.08
CA GLN A 142 17.39 14.29 -12.02
C GLN A 142 18.49 15.24 -12.56
N PRO A 143 18.83 16.31 -11.81
CA PRO A 143 19.97 17.15 -12.14
C PRO A 143 21.27 16.34 -12.18
N GLU A 144 22.32 16.84 -12.86
CA GLU A 144 23.56 16.07 -13.06
C GLU A 144 24.30 15.73 -11.75
N ALA A 145 24.12 16.53 -10.70
CA ALA A 145 24.56 16.20 -9.36
C ALA A 145 23.60 15.16 -8.75
N THR A 146 23.95 13.88 -8.91
CA THR A 146 23.20 12.77 -8.32
C THR A 146 23.55 12.70 -6.83
N PRO A 147 22.58 12.49 -5.92
CA PRO A 147 22.92 12.16 -4.53
C PRO A 147 23.84 10.94 -4.52
N THR A 148 24.87 10.98 -3.68
CA THR A 148 25.74 9.82 -3.48
C THR A 148 24.93 8.65 -2.94
N ALA A 149 25.35 7.41 -3.21
CA ALA A 149 24.65 6.18 -2.80
C ALA A 149 24.49 5.99 -1.26
N GLN A 150 24.89 6.98 -0.46
CA GLN A 150 24.89 6.98 1.00
C GLN A 150 23.85 7.92 1.62
N GLU A 151 23.21 8.80 0.85
CA GLU A 151 22.13 9.66 1.35
C GLU A 151 20.76 9.06 0.99
N SER A 152 19.80 9.17 1.92
CA SER A 152 18.44 8.74 1.66
C SER A 152 17.84 9.62 0.55
N PRO A 153 17.38 9.05 -0.59
CA PRO A 153 16.77 9.82 -1.66
C PRO A 153 15.41 10.41 -1.24
N PHE A 154 14.82 9.86 -0.18
CA PHE A 154 13.56 10.32 0.40
C PHE A 154 13.73 10.66 1.88
N SER A 155 13.11 11.74 2.32
CA SER A 155 13.05 12.16 3.72
C SER A 155 11.63 12.19 4.29
N ALA A 156 10.61 12.10 3.44
CA ALA A 156 9.22 12.07 3.86
C ALA A 156 8.28 11.51 2.78
N LEU A 157 7.08 11.11 3.19
CA LEU A 157 5.95 10.83 2.32
C LEU A 157 4.96 12.00 2.35
N ILE A 158 4.37 12.33 1.21
CA ILE A 158 3.18 13.19 1.11
C ILE A 158 2.03 12.31 0.63
N LEU A 159 0.96 12.23 1.41
CA LEU A 159 -0.22 11.42 1.12
C LEU A 159 -1.47 12.29 1.02
N PRO A 160 -1.87 12.72 -0.19
CA PRO A 160 -3.11 13.45 -0.38
C PRO A 160 -4.34 12.55 -0.23
N LEU A 161 -5.29 12.99 0.60
CA LEU A 161 -6.55 12.32 0.92
C LEU A 161 -7.70 13.31 0.79
N ASP A 162 -8.81 12.86 0.21
CA ASP A 162 -10.04 13.63 0.07
C ASP A 162 -11.23 13.03 0.85
N GLY A 163 -10.97 12.00 1.67
CA GLY A 163 -12.00 11.23 2.37
C GLY A 163 -12.74 10.22 1.48
N SER A 164 -12.35 10.09 0.20
CA SER A 164 -12.91 9.06 -0.66
C SER A 164 -12.23 7.69 -0.42
N PRO A 165 -12.97 6.58 -0.52
CA PRO A 165 -12.38 5.24 -0.47
C PRO A 165 -11.27 5.03 -1.50
N GLN A 166 -11.35 5.73 -2.64
CA GLN A 166 -10.34 5.66 -3.69
C GLN A 166 -9.02 6.25 -3.21
N ALA A 167 -9.01 7.46 -2.63
CA ALA A 167 -7.81 8.08 -2.09
C ALA A 167 -7.24 7.27 -0.91
N GLU A 168 -8.11 6.80 -0.02
CA GLU A 168 -7.73 5.97 1.13
C GLU A 168 -7.10 4.64 0.77
N SER A 169 -7.38 4.11 -0.42
CA SER A 169 -6.71 2.90 -0.90
C SER A 169 -5.19 3.04 -1.09
N ALA A 170 -4.63 4.25 -1.00
CA ALA A 170 -3.19 4.51 -0.91
C ALA A 170 -2.62 4.32 0.51
N LEU A 171 -3.44 4.47 1.56
CA LEU A 171 -3.00 4.39 2.96
C LEU A 171 -2.21 3.11 3.27
N PRO A 172 -2.67 1.90 2.86
CA PRO A 172 -1.93 0.68 3.14
C PRO A 172 -0.50 0.69 2.59
N TYR A 173 -0.31 1.26 1.40
CA TYR A 173 1.00 1.34 0.74
C TYR A 173 1.88 2.42 1.37
N ALA A 174 1.32 3.58 1.68
CA ALA A 174 2.04 4.66 2.35
C ALA A 174 2.48 4.26 3.77
N GLU A 175 1.65 3.51 4.49
CA GLU A 175 1.93 2.96 5.82
C GLU A 175 3.11 1.97 5.79
N ASP A 176 3.06 0.96 4.91
CA ASP A 176 4.14 -0.02 4.75
C ASP A 176 5.47 0.65 4.36
N LEU A 177 5.42 1.61 3.43
CA LEU A 177 6.59 2.40 3.05
C LEU A 177 7.13 3.23 4.23
N SER A 178 6.25 3.90 4.97
CA SER A 178 6.64 4.73 6.12
C SER A 178 7.33 3.90 7.21
N GLN A 179 6.74 2.76 7.58
CA GLN A 179 7.28 1.90 8.65
C GLN A 179 8.62 1.27 8.25
N ARG A 180 8.70 0.66 7.06
CA ARG A 180 9.90 -0.08 6.64
C ARG A 180 11.08 0.82 6.28
N LEU A 181 10.79 2.00 5.75
CA LEU A 181 11.82 2.97 5.34
C LEU A 181 12.05 4.06 6.39
N ALA A 182 11.35 4.01 7.52
CA ALA A 182 11.36 5.02 8.58
C ALA A 182 11.13 6.45 8.06
N LEU A 183 10.22 6.59 7.09
CA LEU A 183 9.89 7.88 6.47
C LEU A 183 8.71 8.54 7.20
N PRO A 184 8.85 9.74 7.78
CA PRO A 184 7.71 10.47 8.30
C PRO A 184 6.73 10.81 7.17
N MET A 185 5.45 10.91 7.50
CA MET A 185 4.38 11.13 6.54
C MET A 185 3.62 12.42 6.82
N VAL A 186 3.25 13.13 5.77
CA VAL A 186 2.33 14.27 5.81
C VAL A 186 1.06 13.88 5.08
N VAL A 187 -0.05 13.72 5.80
CA VAL A 187 -1.38 13.52 5.19
C VAL A 187 -1.99 14.88 4.88
N VAL A 188 -2.49 15.04 3.65
CA VAL A 188 -2.92 16.34 3.13
C VAL A 188 -4.34 16.28 2.61
N ARG A 189 -5.18 17.24 2.99
CA ARG A 189 -6.53 17.39 2.43
C ARG A 189 -6.75 18.81 1.93
N ALA A 190 -7.19 18.94 0.68
CA ALA A 190 -7.58 20.23 0.12
C ALA A 190 -9.11 20.36 0.14
N VAL A 191 -9.61 21.47 0.65
CA VAL A 191 -11.04 21.79 0.71
C VAL A 191 -11.34 22.78 -0.42
N PRO A 192 -12.00 22.33 -1.51
CA PRO A 192 -12.41 23.26 -2.56
C PRO A 192 -13.46 24.21 -1.98
N PHE A 193 -13.19 25.52 -2.09
CA PHE A 193 -14.04 26.61 -1.57
C PHE A 193 -14.04 26.77 -0.03
N PRO A 194 -12.89 27.13 0.58
CA PRO A 194 -12.86 27.56 1.98
C PRO A 194 -13.83 28.75 2.17
N GLY A 195 -14.73 28.65 3.16
CA GLY A 195 -15.63 29.76 3.52
C GLY A 195 -16.87 29.99 2.64
N ALA A 196 -17.36 29.00 1.88
CA ALA A 196 -18.56 29.15 1.03
C ALA A 196 -19.91 29.26 1.77
N TYR A 197 -19.92 29.47 3.10
CA TYR A 197 -21.07 29.94 3.86
C TYR A 197 -20.72 31.26 4.56
N VAL A 198 -21.58 32.26 4.32
CA VAL A 198 -21.38 33.68 4.60
C VAL A 198 -21.81 34.01 6.04
N ASP A 199 -20.99 33.73 7.05
CA ASP A 199 -20.94 34.56 8.28
C ASP A 199 -19.59 34.42 9.01
N GLU A 200 -19.13 35.46 9.69
CA GLU A 200 -17.89 35.48 10.51
C GLU A 200 -17.97 34.62 11.78
N LYS A 201 -19.09 33.93 12.04
CA LYS A 201 -19.37 33.21 13.30
C LYS A 201 -19.41 31.69 13.14
N THR A 202 -19.45 31.19 11.91
CA THR A 202 -19.56 29.78 11.58
C THR A 202 -18.24 29.34 10.94
N PRO A 203 -17.41 28.54 11.62
CA PRO A 203 -16.19 28.02 10.99
C PRO A 203 -16.57 27.24 9.73
N PRO A 204 -15.77 27.33 8.65
CA PRO A 204 -16.10 26.69 7.38
C PRO A 204 -16.30 25.19 7.60
N ALA A 205 -17.54 24.72 7.45
CA ALA A 205 -17.94 23.35 7.77
C ALA A 205 -17.05 22.29 7.09
N GLY A 206 -16.55 22.60 5.87
CA GLY A 206 -15.61 21.73 5.15
C GLY A 206 -14.21 21.65 5.77
N GLU A 207 -13.69 22.71 6.38
CA GLU A 207 -12.40 22.63 7.08
C GLU A 207 -12.52 21.90 8.41
N VAL A 208 -13.63 22.10 9.13
CA VAL A 208 -13.89 21.35 10.38
C VAL A 208 -14.00 19.86 10.07
N GLU A 209 -14.76 19.48 9.04
CA GLU A 209 -14.88 18.10 8.59
C GLU A 209 -13.53 17.53 8.11
N ALA A 210 -12.78 18.27 7.28
CA ALA A 210 -11.47 17.84 6.79
C ALA A 210 -10.45 17.64 7.93
N ASN A 211 -10.42 18.54 8.92
CA ASN A 211 -9.56 18.40 10.09
C ASN A 211 -9.98 17.21 10.96
N THR A 212 -11.28 17.03 11.20
CA THR A 212 -11.80 15.89 11.98
C THR A 212 -11.42 14.57 11.33
N TYR A 213 -11.61 14.48 10.00
CA TYR A 213 -11.22 13.35 9.20
C TYR A 213 -9.70 13.08 9.23
N LEU A 214 -8.87 14.10 8.95
CA LEU A 214 -7.42 13.89 8.97
C LEU A 214 -6.92 13.54 10.37
N GLN A 215 -7.54 14.08 11.42
CA GLN A 215 -7.19 13.73 12.79
C GLN A 215 -7.49 12.26 13.09
N SER A 216 -8.63 11.71 12.67
CA SER A 216 -8.90 10.28 12.86
C SER A 216 -7.89 9.40 12.10
N VAL A 217 -7.50 9.81 10.88
CA VAL A 217 -6.44 9.13 10.12
C VAL A 217 -5.09 9.21 10.82
N VAL A 218 -4.73 10.36 11.40
CA VAL A 218 -3.49 10.56 12.17
C VAL A 218 -3.48 9.68 13.42
N ASP A 219 -4.56 9.72 14.22
CA ASP A 219 -4.66 8.97 15.47
C ASP A 219 -4.52 7.46 15.22
N ARG A 220 -5.16 6.97 14.14
CA ARG A 220 -4.98 5.60 13.64
C ARG A 220 -3.52 5.28 13.38
N LEU A 221 -2.88 6.06 12.51
CA LEU A 221 -1.55 5.79 12.02
C LEU A 221 -0.50 5.88 13.14
N GLN A 222 -0.66 6.82 14.07
CA GLN A 222 0.19 6.94 15.25
C GLN A 222 0.06 5.72 16.17
N THR A 223 -1.15 5.17 16.32
CA THR A 223 -1.37 3.90 17.04
C THR A 223 -0.62 2.74 16.38
N GLU A 224 -0.43 2.79 15.07
CA GLU A 224 0.34 1.83 14.28
C GLU A 224 1.85 2.16 14.23
N GLY A 225 2.31 3.14 15.01
CA GLY A 225 3.73 3.50 15.12
C GLY A 225 4.26 4.37 13.98
N VAL A 226 3.38 4.94 13.17
CA VAL A 226 3.75 5.82 12.06
C VAL A 226 3.95 7.25 12.55
N ILE A 227 5.07 7.87 12.16
CA ILE A 227 5.30 9.30 12.38
C ILE A 227 4.52 10.07 11.32
N VAL A 228 3.39 10.69 11.71
CA VAL A 228 2.51 11.39 10.77
C VAL A 228 2.02 12.74 11.32
N GLU A 229 1.93 13.72 10.42
CA GLU A 229 1.27 15.01 10.63
C GLU A 229 0.17 15.26 9.58
N ALA A 230 -0.82 16.08 9.91
CA ALA A 230 -1.91 16.47 9.01
C ALA A 230 -1.79 17.93 8.55
N LYS A 231 -2.13 18.18 7.28
CA LYS A 231 -2.27 19.54 6.72
C LYS A 231 -3.57 19.68 5.92
N VAL A 232 -4.39 20.66 6.30
CA VAL A 232 -5.58 21.06 5.53
C VAL A 232 -5.28 22.35 4.78
N PHE A 233 -5.56 22.37 3.48
CA PHE A 233 -5.43 23.56 2.63
C PHE A 233 -6.79 23.98 2.09
N GLY A 234 -7.05 25.29 2.05
CA GLY A 234 -8.22 25.84 1.38
C GLY A 234 -7.91 26.13 -0.09
N GLY A 235 -8.58 25.44 -1.01
CA GLY A 235 -8.37 25.61 -2.45
C GLY A 235 -8.38 24.31 -3.24
N LEU A 236 -7.88 24.39 -4.48
CA LEU A 236 -7.78 23.22 -5.35
C LEU A 236 -6.63 22.30 -4.89
N PRO A 237 -6.77 20.96 -4.96
CA PRO A 237 -5.74 20.05 -4.46
C PRO A 237 -4.39 20.16 -5.17
N VAL A 238 -4.37 20.19 -6.51
CA VAL A 238 -3.13 20.10 -7.30
C VAL A 238 -2.12 21.20 -6.96
N PRO A 239 -2.47 22.51 -6.97
CA PRO A 239 -1.53 23.57 -6.61
C PRO A 239 -0.91 23.38 -5.23
N HIS A 240 -1.71 23.02 -4.21
CA HIS A 240 -1.21 22.87 -2.84
C HIS A 240 -0.34 21.63 -2.66
N ILE A 241 -0.67 20.51 -3.32
CA ILE A 241 0.17 19.31 -3.30
C ILE A 241 1.54 19.62 -3.94
N LEU A 242 1.55 20.32 -5.08
CA LEU A 242 2.78 20.70 -5.77
C LEU A 242 3.60 21.71 -4.96
N GLU A 243 2.95 22.68 -4.31
CA GLU A 243 3.62 23.64 -3.44
C GLU A 243 4.28 22.94 -2.24
N LEU A 244 3.57 22.01 -1.59
CA LEU A 244 4.14 21.22 -0.49
C LEU A 244 5.31 20.35 -0.97
N ALA A 245 5.17 19.69 -2.12
CA ALA A 245 6.24 18.89 -2.72
C ALA A 245 7.47 19.75 -3.06
N HIS A 246 7.28 20.98 -3.51
CA HIS A 246 8.37 21.94 -3.75
C HIS A 246 9.06 22.37 -2.45
N GLN A 247 8.30 22.57 -1.37
CA GLN A 247 8.84 22.86 -0.02
C GLN A 247 9.57 21.66 0.59
N MET A 248 9.27 20.44 0.13
CA MET A 248 9.84 19.17 0.58
C MET A 248 10.53 18.43 -0.58
N PRO A 249 11.68 18.90 -1.09
CA PRO A 249 12.27 18.42 -2.34
C PRO A 249 12.76 16.96 -2.33
N GLN A 250 12.87 16.35 -1.15
CA GLN A 250 13.18 14.92 -0.95
C GLN A 250 11.93 14.13 -0.53
N SER A 251 10.74 14.59 -0.87
CA SER A 251 9.51 13.85 -0.58
C SER A 251 9.15 12.84 -1.68
N LEU A 252 8.38 11.82 -1.31
CA LEU A 252 7.67 10.94 -2.25
C LEU A 252 6.17 11.23 -2.13
N VAL A 253 5.53 11.62 -3.23
CA VAL A 253 4.08 11.79 -3.25
C VAL A 253 3.42 10.46 -3.56
N VAL A 254 2.47 10.01 -2.73
CA VAL A 254 1.73 8.75 -2.93
C VAL A 254 0.27 9.09 -3.22
N LEU A 255 -0.25 8.64 -4.36
CA LEU A 255 -1.61 8.94 -4.84
C LEU A 255 -2.27 7.70 -5.39
N THR A 256 -3.59 7.72 -5.50
CA THR A 256 -4.35 6.75 -6.29
C THR A 256 -4.94 7.37 -7.55
N THR A 257 -5.21 6.53 -8.55
CA THR A 257 -6.06 6.91 -9.69
C THR A 257 -7.50 6.53 -9.42
N HIS A 258 -8.46 7.37 -9.82
CA HIS A 258 -9.89 7.10 -9.63
C HIS A 258 -10.37 5.81 -10.31
N GLY A 259 -11.40 5.18 -9.73
CA GLY A 259 -12.18 4.11 -10.33
C GLY A 259 -13.67 4.45 -10.34
N ARG A 260 -14.33 4.25 -11.50
CA ARG A 260 -15.77 4.40 -11.81
C ARG A 260 -16.23 5.77 -12.36
N SER A 261 -16.02 5.94 -13.66
CA SER A 261 -17.12 6.28 -14.57
C SER A 261 -17.02 5.34 -15.77
N ALA A 262 -17.96 4.40 -15.84
CA ALA A 262 -17.97 3.24 -16.73
C ALA A 262 -18.32 3.59 -18.20
N LEU A 263 -17.79 4.69 -18.73
CA LEU A 263 -17.82 5.02 -20.15
C LEU A 263 -16.49 5.67 -20.53
N THR A 264 -15.70 4.94 -21.33
CA THR A 264 -14.43 5.31 -21.97
C THR A 264 -13.13 5.15 -21.16
N ARG A 265 -12.10 4.69 -21.89
CA ARG A 265 -10.82 4.12 -21.45
C ARG A 265 -9.81 5.11 -20.85
N TRP A 266 -10.20 6.29 -20.40
CA TRP A 266 -9.25 7.38 -20.10
C TRP A 266 -9.82 8.38 -19.08
N PHE A 267 -9.69 8.14 -17.78
CA PHE A 267 -9.69 9.23 -16.78
C PHE A 267 -8.81 8.81 -15.60
N VAL A 268 -7.51 9.08 -15.72
CA VAL A 268 -6.64 9.29 -14.56
C VAL A 268 -7.28 10.42 -13.74
N GLY A 269 -7.43 10.26 -12.42
CA GLY A 269 -8.04 11.29 -11.58
C GLY A 269 -7.39 12.65 -11.82
N SER A 270 -8.17 13.73 -11.89
CA SER A 270 -7.66 15.08 -12.23
C SER A 270 -6.50 15.53 -11.33
N VAL A 271 -6.50 15.09 -10.07
CA VAL A 271 -5.42 15.32 -9.12
C VAL A 271 -4.17 14.51 -9.47
N ALA A 272 -4.29 13.19 -9.69
CA ALA A 272 -3.17 12.35 -10.06
C ALA A 272 -2.53 12.80 -11.38
N GLU A 273 -3.34 13.15 -12.39
CA GLU A 273 -2.89 13.69 -13.67
C GLU A 273 -2.11 15.01 -13.48
N GLY A 274 -2.69 15.95 -12.73
CA GLY A 274 -2.08 17.25 -12.48
C GLY A 274 -0.77 17.14 -11.70
N VAL A 275 -0.71 16.28 -10.68
CA VAL A 275 0.50 16.08 -9.87
C VAL A 275 1.58 15.35 -10.67
N VAL A 276 1.26 14.25 -11.35
CA VAL A 276 2.25 13.48 -12.13
C VAL A 276 2.90 14.33 -13.24
N ARG A 277 2.14 15.23 -13.86
CA ARG A 277 2.67 16.09 -14.93
C ARG A 277 3.54 17.23 -14.42
N ALA A 278 3.33 17.71 -13.19
CA ALA A 278 3.95 18.94 -12.71
C ALA A 278 4.89 18.76 -11.51
N ALA A 279 4.85 17.62 -10.82
CA ALA A 279 5.68 17.36 -9.65
C ALA A 279 7.18 17.33 -10.02
N GLU A 280 7.97 18.00 -9.20
CA GLU A 280 9.44 17.99 -9.27
C GLU A 280 10.05 16.88 -8.40
N VAL A 281 9.21 16.16 -7.66
CA VAL A 281 9.57 15.03 -6.78
C VAL A 281 8.98 13.72 -7.32
N PRO A 282 9.52 12.55 -6.94
CA PRO A 282 8.93 11.27 -7.34
C PRO A 282 7.47 11.11 -6.90
N VAL A 283 6.68 10.46 -7.75
CA VAL A 283 5.24 10.22 -7.53
C VAL A 283 4.94 8.73 -7.68
N LEU A 284 4.49 8.09 -6.60
CA LEU A 284 3.96 6.74 -6.60
C LEU A 284 2.46 6.79 -6.85
N VAL A 285 2.03 6.13 -7.92
CA VAL A 285 0.63 6.02 -8.31
C VAL A 285 0.16 4.59 -8.08
N ILE A 286 -0.86 4.43 -7.26
CA ILE A 286 -1.53 3.16 -7.01
C ILE A 286 -2.84 3.09 -7.83
N PRO A 287 -2.92 2.23 -8.86
CA PRO A 287 -4.17 2.02 -9.58
C PRO A 287 -5.24 1.46 -8.65
N HIS A 288 -6.46 2.02 -8.66
CA HIS A 288 -7.58 1.50 -7.87
C HIS A 288 -7.84 0.00 -8.11
N GLN A 289 -7.66 -0.49 -9.34
CA GLN A 289 -7.82 -1.91 -9.67
C GLN A 289 -6.80 -2.80 -8.94
N PHE A 290 -5.60 -2.26 -8.66
CA PHE A 290 -4.56 -2.95 -7.91
C PHE A 290 -4.91 -3.02 -6.43
N SER A 291 -5.35 -1.92 -5.83
CA SER A 291 -5.89 -1.92 -4.46
C SER A 291 -7.07 -2.91 -4.32
N ARG A 292 -7.92 -3.03 -5.36
CA ARG A 292 -8.98 -4.02 -5.38
C ARG A 292 -8.46 -5.46 -5.41
N ARG A 293 -7.30 -5.76 -6.01
CA ARG A 293 -6.71 -7.12 -5.93
C ARG A 293 -6.29 -7.48 -4.51
N TYR A 294 -5.69 -6.53 -3.78
CA TYR A 294 -5.39 -6.72 -2.36
C TYR A 294 -6.67 -6.94 -1.56
N ALA A 295 -7.67 -6.08 -1.73
CA ALA A 295 -8.97 -6.23 -1.06
C ALA A 295 -9.66 -7.56 -1.44
N LEU A 296 -9.61 -7.99 -2.70
CA LEU A 296 -10.15 -9.28 -3.12
C LEU A 296 -9.42 -10.46 -2.49
N ARG A 297 -8.10 -10.40 -2.35
CA ARG A 297 -7.31 -11.43 -1.65
C ARG A 297 -7.66 -11.47 -0.17
N VAL A 298 -7.79 -10.32 0.48
CA VAL A 298 -8.20 -10.24 1.88
C VAL A 298 -9.64 -10.72 2.06
N ALA A 299 -10.55 -10.37 1.15
CA ALA A 299 -11.93 -10.85 1.13
C ALA A 299 -11.99 -12.38 0.95
N GLU A 300 -11.16 -12.94 0.07
CA GLU A 300 -11.01 -14.39 -0.10
C GLU A 300 -10.53 -15.03 1.20
N LEU A 301 -9.51 -14.48 1.86
CA LEU A 301 -9.06 -14.97 3.17
C LEU A 301 -10.19 -14.89 4.22
N LEU A 302 -10.88 -13.75 4.31
CA LEU A 302 -12.00 -13.55 5.24
C LEU A 302 -13.14 -14.55 4.99
N SER A 303 -13.39 -14.92 3.73
CA SER A 303 -14.43 -15.90 3.36
C SER A 303 -14.15 -17.30 3.93
N HIS A 304 -12.90 -17.63 4.19
CA HIS A 304 -12.50 -18.89 4.83
C HIS A 304 -12.60 -18.84 6.35
N SER A 305 -12.92 -17.67 6.92
CA SER A 305 -13.03 -17.52 8.36
C SER A 305 -14.34 -18.11 8.87
N SER A 306 -14.27 -18.67 10.06
CA SER A 306 -15.43 -19.26 10.73
C SER A 306 -16.51 -18.23 11.14
N LEU A 307 -16.29 -16.91 11.01
CA LEU A 307 -17.28 -15.87 11.31
C LEU A 307 -17.89 -15.23 10.05
N PHE A 308 -17.06 -15.05 9.02
CA PHE A 308 -17.45 -14.32 7.81
C PHE A 308 -17.83 -15.22 6.62
N ALA A 309 -17.75 -16.55 6.77
CA ALA A 309 -18.07 -17.51 5.70
C ALA A 309 -19.50 -17.39 5.11
N GLU A 310 -20.47 -16.83 5.85
CA GLU A 310 -21.85 -16.64 5.39
C GLU A 310 -22.12 -15.24 4.78
N LEU A 311 -21.09 -14.38 4.73
CA LEU A 311 -21.19 -13.05 4.13
C LEU A 311 -21.16 -13.13 2.60
N HIS A 312 -21.85 -12.18 1.96
CA HIS A 312 -21.78 -12.05 0.51
C HIS A 312 -20.43 -11.47 0.08
N GLN A 313 -20.01 -11.76 -1.15
CA GLN A 313 -18.75 -11.27 -1.71
C GLN A 313 -18.60 -9.74 -1.57
N GLU A 314 -19.66 -8.97 -1.83
CA GLU A 314 -19.63 -7.51 -1.69
C GLU A 314 -19.42 -7.04 -0.25
N ASP A 315 -19.94 -7.77 0.74
CA ASP A 315 -19.78 -7.43 2.16
C ASP A 315 -18.35 -7.77 2.62
N LEU A 316 -17.79 -8.89 2.14
CA LEU A 316 -16.40 -9.27 2.37
C LEU A 316 -15.41 -8.28 1.74
N GLU A 317 -15.68 -7.83 0.52
CA GLU A 317 -14.88 -6.78 -0.14
C GLU A 317 -14.87 -5.50 0.68
N GLN A 318 -16.01 -5.09 1.26
CA GLN A 318 -16.08 -3.89 2.09
C GLN A 318 -15.24 -4.01 3.37
N LEU A 319 -15.33 -5.15 4.07
CA LEU A 319 -14.49 -5.42 5.25
C LEU A 319 -13.00 -5.48 4.87
N ALA A 320 -12.69 -5.98 3.68
CA ALA A 320 -11.33 -6.15 3.21
C ALA A 320 -10.62 -4.83 2.83
N GLU A 321 -11.36 -3.78 2.47
CA GLU A 321 -10.80 -2.46 2.14
C GLU A 321 -10.07 -1.84 3.35
N THR A 322 -10.59 -2.04 4.56
CA THR A 322 -10.03 -1.51 5.81
C THR A 322 -9.13 -2.51 6.54
N ALA A 323 -9.21 -3.79 6.19
CA ALA A 323 -8.41 -4.84 6.80
C ALA A 323 -6.92 -4.80 6.39
N ARG A 324 -6.04 -5.24 7.29
CA ARG A 324 -4.58 -5.29 7.09
C ARG A 324 -4.02 -6.66 7.40
N ILE A 325 -3.10 -7.16 6.59
CA ILE A 325 -2.34 -8.36 6.92
C ILE A 325 -1.17 -7.97 7.81
N ARG A 326 -1.08 -8.57 9.01
CA ARG A 326 0.03 -8.40 9.95
C ARG A 326 0.73 -9.72 10.17
N THR A 327 2.06 -9.70 10.23
CA THR A 327 2.88 -10.88 10.53
C THR A 327 3.38 -10.77 11.96
N TYR A 328 3.36 -11.88 12.68
CA TYR A 328 3.86 -12.03 14.05
C TYR A 328 4.87 -13.17 14.13
N HIS A 329 5.95 -12.95 14.87
CA HIS A 329 7.01 -13.93 15.09
C HIS A 329 6.69 -14.87 16.27
N PRO A 330 7.32 -16.06 16.32
CA PRO A 330 7.13 -17.00 17.44
C PRO A 330 7.39 -16.34 18.80
N GLY A 331 6.43 -16.45 19.71
CA GLY A 331 6.47 -15.87 21.05
C GLY A 331 5.90 -14.45 21.16
N GLU A 332 5.61 -13.77 20.04
CA GLU A 332 5.02 -12.43 20.08
C GLU A 332 3.57 -12.45 20.57
N VAL A 333 3.25 -11.51 21.46
CA VAL A 333 1.89 -11.32 21.98
C VAL A 333 1.12 -10.45 21.01
N ILE A 334 0.03 -10.98 20.46
CA ILE A 334 -0.82 -10.31 19.48
C ILE A 334 -1.84 -9.42 20.18
N VAL A 335 -2.46 -9.94 21.25
CA VAL A 335 -3.34 -9.19 22.16
C VAL A 335 -3.09 -9.66 23.59
N ARG A 336 -3.22 -8.77 24.57
CA ARG A 336 -3.03 -9.11 25.99
C ARG A 336 -4.33 -9.01 26.77
N GLU A 337 -4.53 -9.94 27.69
CA GLU A 337 -5.66 -9.95 28.62
C GLU A 337 -5.77 -8.62 29.38
N GLY A 338 -7.00 -8.12 29.54
CA GLY A 338 -7.28 -6.87 30.24
C GLY A 338 -7.06 -5.60 29.42
N GLU A 339 -6.45 -5.66 28.24
CA GLU A 339 -6.30 -4.49 27.37
C GLU A 339 -7.63 -4.12 26.69
N THR A 340 -7.79 -2.85 26.33
CA THR A 340 -8.90 -2.40 25.50
C THR A 340 -8.79 -3.00 24.10
N ALA A 341 -9.90 -3.48 23.54
CA ALA A 341 -9.89 -4.06 22.21
C ALA A 341 -9.80 -2.99 21.11
N THR A 342 -8.67 -3.00 20.40
CA THR A 342 -8.40 -2.13 19.25
C THR A 342 -8.86 -2.73 17.92
N GLY A 343 -9.21 -4.02 17.90
CA GLY A 343 -9.61 -4.73 16.68
C GLY A 343 -9.79 -6.23 16.87
N CYS A 344 -10.19 -6.92 15.81
CA CYS A 344 -10.30 -8.37 15.74
C CYS A 344 -9.35 -8.93 14.68
N PHE A 345 -9.03 -10.21 14.78
CA PHE A 345 -7.98 -10.84 14.00
C PHE A 345 -8.44 -12.19 13.49
N MET A 346 -8.20 -12.45 12.21
CA MET A 346 -8.40 -13.73 11.56
C MET A 346 -7.05 -14.31 11.15
N LEU A 347 -6.78 -15.57 11.50
CA LEU A 347 -5.52 -16.23 11.17
C LEU A 347 -5.51 -16.63 9.69
N ALA A 348 -4.69 -15.96 8.87
CA ALA A 348 -4.48 -16.34 7.47
C ALA A 348 -3.53 -17.56 7.37
N SER A 349 -2.52 -17.62 8.23
CA SER A 349 -1.58 -18.74 8.34
C SER A 349 -0.93 -18.78 9.73
N GLY A 350 -0.32 -19.91 10.10
CA GLY A 350 0.33 -20.10 11.39
C GLY A 350 -0.59 -20.61 12.50
N ARG A 351 -0.10 -20.55 13.74
CA ARG A 351 -0.80 -21.01 14.94
C ARG A 351 -0.54 -20.09 16.13
N VAL A 352 -1.57 -19.92 16.95
CA VAL A 352 -1.51 -19.14 18.18
C VAL A 352 -2.07 -19.93 19.35
N GLU A 353 -1.60 -19.62 20.56
CA GLU A 353 -2.20 -20.08 21.80
C GLU A 353 -2.99 -18.96 22.48
N VAL A 354 -4.12 -19.33 23.08
CA VAL A 354 -4.99 -18.45 23.86
C VAL A 354 -4.80 -18.79 25.34
N LEU A 355 -4.30 -17.83 26.11
CA LEU A 355 -3.87 -18.01 27.49
C LEU A 355 -4.67 -17.10 28.42
N LYS A 356 -5.08 -17.63 29.57
CA LYS A 356 -5.71 -16.86 30.65
C LYS A 356 -4.82 -16.80 31.88
N GLY A 357 -4.75 -15.62 32.49
CA GLY A 357 -3.90 -15.36 33.65
C GLY A 357 -2.42 -15.49 33.31
N VAL A 358 -1.96 -14.87 32.21
CA VAL A 358 -0.53 -14.94 31.81
C VAL A 358 0.41 -14.40 32.90
N ASP A 359 -0.05 -13.43 33.68
CA ASP A 359 0.69 -12.87 34.82
C ASP A 359 0.49 -13.65 36.14
N SER A 360 -0.25 -14.77 36.10
CA SER A 360 -0.46 -15.64 37.26
C SER A 360 0.62 -16.74 37.34
N GLN A 361 0.75 -17.39 38.51
CA GLN A 361 1.71 -18.50 38.68
C GLN A 361 1.42 -19.71 37.78
N HIS A 362 0.18 -19.86 37.32
CA HIS A 362 -0.26 -21.02 36.53
C HIS A 362 -1.15 -20.55 35.36
N PRO A 363 -0.56 -20.02 34.28
CA PRO A 363 -1.32 -19.61 33.11
C PRO A 363 -2.06 -20.82 32.52
N THR A 364 -3.35 -20.63 32.22
CA THR A 364 -4.19 -21.69 31.67
C THR A 364 -4.28 -21.52 30.16
N ASN A 365 -3.92 -22.56 29.39
CA ASN A 365 -4.15 -22.58 27.95
C ASN A 365 -5.62 -22.95 27.69
N LEU A 366 -6.38 -21.98 27.17
CA LEU A 366 -7.80 -22.13 26.86
C LEU A 366 -8.01 -22.82 25.52
N ALA A 367 -7.16 -22.53 24.53
CA ALA A 367 -7.27 -23.05 23.18
C ALA A 367 -5.97 -22.85 22.38
N THR A 368 -5.78 -23.66 21.34
CA THR A 368 -4.85 -23.40 20.25
C THR A 368 -5.65 -23.16 18.97
N LEU A 369 -5.38 -22.07 18.28
CA LEU A 369 -6.09 -21.66 17.06
C LEU A 369 -5.16 -21.74 15.84
N GLY A 370 -5.72 -22.01 14.67
CA GLY A 370 -5.00 -22.12 13.41
C GLY A 370 -5.64 -21.31 12.28
N ALA A 371 -5.14 -21.50 11.05
CA ALA A 371 -5.65 -20.79 9.88
C ALA A 371 -7.18 -20.92 9.72
N GLY A 372 -7.86 -19.80 9.46
CA GLY A 372 -9.32 -19.67 9.38
C GLY A 372 -10.01 -19.37 10.72
N ASP A 373 -9.32 -19.54 11.85
CA ASP A 373 -9.86 -19.16 13.14
C ASP A 373 -9.82 -17.64 13.35
N LEU A 374 -10.81 -17.13 14.08
CA LEU A 374 -10.93 -15.74 14.45
C LEU A 374 -10.76 -15.60 15.97
N PHE A 375 -10.09 -14.54 16.41
CA PHE A 375 -10.00 -14.17 17.82
C PHE A 375 -10.11 -12.66 18.03
N GLY A 376 -10.45 -12.28 19.27
CA GLY A 376 -10.58 -10.88 19.68
C GLY A 376 -11.84 -10.19 19.16
N GLU A 377 -12.77 -10.92 18.55
CA GLU A 377 -14.05 -10.43 18.04
C GLU A 377 -15.02 -10.06 19.16
N MET A 378 -15.00 -10.80 20.27
CA MET A 378 -15.93 -10.59 21.39
C MET A 378 -15.81 -9.17 21.94
N ALA A 379 -14.59 -8.80 22.30
CA ALA A 379 -14.25 -7.49 22.86
C ALA A 379 -14.50 -6.33 21.88
N VAL A 380 -14.51 -6.58 20.56
CA VAL A 380 -14.88 -5.59 19.53
C VAL A 380 -16.41 -5.39 19.47
N ILE A 381 -17.20 -6.41 19.78
CA ILE A 381 -18.66 -6.37 19.68
C ILE A 381 -19.29 -5.85 20.98
N ASP A 382 -18.81 -6.29 22.13
CA ASP A 382 -19.42 -6.02 23.44
C ASP A 382 -18.76 -4.88 24.23
N ASP A 383 -17.67 -4.29 23.71
CA ASP A 383 -16.89 -3.22 24.35
C ASP A 383 -16.29 -3.59 25.72
N HIS A 384 -15.99 -4.87 25.94
CA HIS A 384 -15.28 -5.33 27.13
C HIS A 384 -13.77 -5.43 26.90
N PRO A 385 -12.94 -5.41 27.98
CA PRO A 385 -11.52 -5.71 27.88
C PRO A 385 -11.25 -7.11 27.32
N ARG A 386 -10.05 -7.33 26.75
CA ARG A 386 -9.62 -8.65 26.26
C ARG A 386 -9.77 -9.72 27.36
N SER A 387 -10.47 -10.80 27.03
CA SER A 387 -10.75 -11.92 27.94
C SER A 387 -9.56 -12.87 28.17
N ALA A 388 -8.57 -12.83 27.28
CA ALA A 388 -7.39 -13.67 27.27
C ALA A 388 -6.25 -13.02 26.48
N THR A 389 -5.02 -13.49 26.71
CA THR A 389 -3.84 -13.15 25.93
C THR A 389 -3.70 -14.11 24.76
N VAL A 390 -3.34 -13.62 23.58
CA VAL A 390 -3.06 -14.47 22.42
C VAL A 390 -1.61 -14.29 22.01
N ARG A 391 -0.89 -15.40 21.86
CA ARG A 391 0.54 -15.43 21.52
C ARG A 391 0.80 -16.32 20.33
N ALA A 392 1.65 -15.88 19.41
CA ALA A 392 2.09 -16.66 18.26
C ALA A 392 2.98 -17.83 18.70
N LEU A 393 2.67 -19.05 18.24
CA LEU A 393 3.50 -20.25 18.47
C LEU A 393 4.54 -20.43 17.37
N GLU A 394 4.24 -19.93 16.18
CA GLU A 394 5.08 -19.94 14.99
C GLU A 394 4.90 -18.64 14.22
N GLU A 395 5.60 -18.46 13.11
CA GLU A 395 5.35 -17.33 12.22
C GLU A 395 3.89 -17.34 11.77
N THR A 396 3.17 -16.26 12.08
CA THR A 396 1.71 -16.20 11.99
C THR A 396 1.28 -14.95 11.24
N GLU A 397 0.48 -15.11 10.20
CA GLU A 397 -0.16 -14.00 9.49
C GLU A 397 -1.62 -13.85 9.97
N CYS A 398 -1.99 -12.64 10.35
CA CYS A 398 -3.35 -12.28 10.74
C CYS A 398 -3.92 -11.23 9.78
N VAL A 399 -5.15 -11.40 9.30
CA VAL A 399 -5.96 -10.30 8.82
C VAL A 399 -6.54 -9.58 10.04
N ALA A 400 -6.08 -8.35 10.29
CA ALA A 400 -6.53 -7.48 11.35
C ALA A 400 -7.57 -6.49 10.82
N ILE A 401 -8.69 -6.36 11.55
CA ILE A 401 -9.72 -5.35 11.29
C ILE A 401 -9.85 -4.52 12.57
N ARG A 402 -9.68 -3.20 12.47
CA ARG A 402 -9.76 -2.32 13.65
C ARG A 402 -11.21 -2.20 14.10
N ARG A 403 -11.39 -1.94 15.39
CA ARG A 403 -12.72 -1.83 16.01
C ARG A 403 -13.56 -0.76 15.31
N GLU A 404 -12.99 0.42 15.08
CA GLU A 404 -13.68 1.53 14.44
C GLU A 404 -14.12 1.20 13.01
N ASP A 405 -13.20 0.68 12.18
CA ASP A 405 -13.50 0.28 10.80
C ASP A 405 -14.57 -0.79 10.74
N PHE A 406 -14.49 -1.76 11.66
CA PHE A 406 -15.45 -2.84 11.76
C PHE A 406 -16.84 -2.31 12.12
N LEU A 407 -16.95 -1.47 13.15
CA LEU A 407 -18.22 -0.88 13.58
C LEU A 407 -18.80 0.06 12.52
N GLU A 408 -17.98 0.89 11.88
CA GLU A 408 -18.40 1.75 10.77
C GLU A 408 -18.95 0.92 9.62
N THR A 409 -18.25 -0.15 9.24
CA THR A 409 -18.72 -1.07 8.19
C THR A 409 -20.06 -1.70 8.55
N LEU A 410 -20.26 -2.11 9.82
CA LEU A 410 -21.54 -2.63 10.28
C LEU A 410 -22.66 -1.58 10.23
N GLN A 411 -22.37 -0.31 10.52
CA GLN A 411 -23.34 0.77 10.43
C GLN A 411 -23.75 1.06 8.98
N GLN A 412 -22.78 1.08 8.06
CA GLN A 412 -23.02 1.30 6.63
C GLN A 412 -23.72 0.10 5.97
N ARG A 413 -23.43 -1.12 6.42
CA ARG A 413 -23.96 -2.39 5.87
C ARG A 413 -24.55 -3.29 6.98
N PRO A 414 -25.73 -2.95 7.54
CA PRO A 414 -26.32 -3.69 8.68
C PRO A 414 -26.57 -5.17 8.44
N GLN A 415 -26.73 -5.59 7.18
CA GLN A 415 -26.89 -6.99 6.80
C GLN A 415 -25.69 -7.87 7.20
N ILE A 416 -24.50 -7.28 7.35
CA ILE A 416 -23.31 -7.98 7.83
C ILE A 416 -23.55 -8.48 9.25
N ALA A 417 -24.00 -7.59 10.15
CA ALA A 417 -24.32 -7.94 11.53
C ALA A 417 -25.41 -9.03 11.59
N VAL A 418 -26.47 -8.90 10.79
CA VAL A 418 -27.57 -9.86 10.74
C VAL A 418 -27.09 -11.27 10.38
N ARG A 419 -26.14 -11.40 9.45
CA ARG A 419 -25.56 -12.68 9.03
C ARG A 419 -24.56 -13.24 10.03
N MET A 420 -23.89 -12.39 10.79
CA MET A 420 -22.96 -12.81 11.83
C MET A 420 -23.67 -13.35 13.08
N LEU A 421 -24.85 -12.83 13.42
CA LEU A 421 -25.59 -13.20 14.64
C LEU A 421 -25.80 -14.73 14.80
N PRO A 422 -26.29 -15.49 13.80
CA PRO A 422 -26.44 -16.94 13.92
C PRO A 422 -25.12 -17.67 14.19
N VAL A 423 -24.02 -17.19 13.60
CA VAL A 423 -22.68 -17.76 13.79
C VAL A 423 -22.22 -17.56 15.24
N LEU A 424 -22.34 -16.34 15.77
CA LEU A 424 -21.99 -16.01 17.15
C LEU A 424 -22.81 -16.81 18.16
N VAL A 425 -24.13 -16.95 17.92
CA VAL A 425 -25.02 -17.73 18.79
C VAL A 425 -24.63 -19.21 18.80
N ARG A 426 -24.25 -19.79 17.65
CA ARG A 426 -23.77 -21.18 17.58
C ARG A 426 -22.47 -21.37 18.37
N ARG A 427 -21.54 -20.41 18.28
CA ARG A 427 -20.28 -20.45 19.03
C ARG A 427 -20.52 -20.38 20.53
N LEU A 428 -21.39 -19.48 21.00
CA LEU A 428 -21.72 -19.35 22.42
C LEU A 428 -22.24 -20.67 22.99
N ARG A 429 -23.18 -21.33 22.29
CA ARG A 429 -23.71 -22.64 22.71
C ARG A 429 -22.63 -23.73 22.77
N GLN A 430 -21.66 -23.70 21.86
CA GLN A 430 -20.55 -24.66 21.85
C GLN A 430 -19.56 -24.40 23.01
N ALA A 431 -19.32 -23.13 23.34
CA ALA A 431 -18.49 -22.76 24.48
C ALA A 431 -19.13 -23.18 25.81
N ASP A 432 -20.43 -22.93 25.98
CA ASP A 432 -21.18 -23.34 27.17
C ASP A 432 -21.17 -24.87 27.35
N ALA A 433 -21.32 -25.63 26.25
CA ALA A 433 -21.27 -27.09 26.31
C ALA A 433 -19.91 -27.65 26.76
N ARG A 434 -18.80 -26.99 26.39
CA ARG A 434 -17.44 -27.37 26.79
C ARG A 434 -17.08 -26.97 28.22
N ALA A 435 -17.80 -26.01 28.81
CA ALA A 435 -17.58 -25.57 30.19
C ALA A 435 -18.30 -26.47 31.22
N VAL A 436 -19.17 -27.37 30.76
CA VAL A 436 -19.95 -28.31 31.58
C VAL A 436 -19.32 -29.71 31.62
N GLU A 437 -18.36 -29.99 30.75
CA GLU A 437 -17.47 -31.17 30.78
C GLU A 437 -16.19 -30.87 31.56
#